data_AF-A0A368KQE0-F1
#
_entry.id   AF-A0A368KQE0-F1
#
_cell.length_a   1.000
_cell.length_b   1.000
_cell.length_c   1.000
_cell.angle_alpha   90.00
_cell.angle_beta   90.00
_cell.angle_gamma   90.00
#
_symmetry.space_group_name_H-M   'P 1'
#
loop_
_entity.id
_entity.type
_entity.pdbx_description
1 polymer ?
#
loop_
_entity_poly.entity_id
_entity_poly.type
_entity_poly.pdbx_seq_one_letter_code
_entity_poly.pdbx_strand_id
1 'polypeptide(L)'
;MLPRIARHTIKAMSYYGVIRDLSRGASMAYFWRVAMKWLQWNIRFLMLVTLLLGGMFGWIARSLHCAAERDLMAKLLEEEGAVGVILYEGQTKHLHIDKNGDYSWVKEEASPFYRFVVRYFAGGRRVIFAKVFVNESMRDEWKRLLGFPEIKELDIICCEAMPGDLFELRRFQDLEKLSLVGRGISIKREGIDILGKITTLKRLELPDGTNSEVVDELQAKLPSCKIVGWQPIPHSLPTE
;
A
#
# COMPACT_ATOMS: atom_id res chain seq x y z
N MET A 1 -46.82 -0.19 47.97
CA MET A 1 -45.83 0.68 47.30
C MET A 1 -44.59 0.80 48.20
N LEU A 2 -43.47 0.18 47.77
CA LEU A 2 -42.05 0.29 48.22
C LEU A 2 -41.69 0.20 49.74
N PRO A 3 -40.48 -0.28 50.15
CA PRO A 3 -39.25 -0.22 49.37
C PRO A 3 -38.44 -1.54 49.23
N ARG A 4 -37.95 -1.73 48.00
CA ARG A 4 -36.95 -2.71 47.53
C ARG A 4 -35.54 -2.48 48.10
N ILE A 5 -35.38 -1.68 49.15
CA ILE A 5 -34.06 -1.26 49.68
C ILE A 5 -33.51 -2.27 50.70
N ALA A 6 -34.36 -3.09 51.32
CA ALA A 6 -33.93 -4.01 52.39
C ALA A 6 -33.17 -5.28 51.91
N ARG A 7 -33.07 -5.53 50.61
CA ARG A 7 -32.37 -6.73 50.07
C ARG A 7 -30.88 -6.55 49.79
N HIS A 8 -30.36 -5.32 49.81
CA HIS A 8 -28.93 -5.06 49.64
C HIS A 8 -28.13 -5.02 50.94
N THR A 9 -28.77 -4.84 52.10
CA THR A 9 -28.08 -4.79 53.40
C THR A 9 -27.73 -6.18 53.96
N ILE A 10 -28.46 -7.23 53.59
CA ILE A 10 -28.17 -8.60 54.09
C ILE A 10 -26.93 -9.21 53.41
N LYS A 11 -26.59 -8.81 52.18
CA LYS A 11 -25.31 -9.22 51.55
C LYS A 11 -24.09 -8.50 52.11
N ALA A 12 -24.26 -7.34 52.76
CA ALA A 12 -23.16 -6.63 53.41
C ALA A 12 -22.78 -7.23 54.79
N MET A 13 -23.73 -7.87 55.49
CA MET A 13 -23.46 -8.48 56.79
C MET A 13 -22.78 -9.85 56.74
N SER A 14 -22.81 -10.56 55.60
CA SER A 14 -22.04 -11.79 55.42
C SER A 14 -20.53 -11.58 55.27
N TYR A 15 -20.07 -10.34 55.03
CA TYR A 15 -18.64 -10.02 55.01
C TYR A 15 -18.06 -9.79 56.42
N TYR A 16 -18.91 -9.43 57.40
CA TYR A 16 -18.46 -9.16 58.76
C TYR A 16 -18.26 -10.43 59.61
N GLY A 17 -19.00 -11.51 59.31
CA GLY A 17 -18.81 -12.81 59.98
C GLY A 17 -17.47 -13.48 59.67
N VAL A 18 -16.88 -13.21 58.50
CA VAL A 18 -15.59 -13.77 58.08
C VAL A 18 -14.41 -13.07 58.77
N ILE A 19 -14.61 -11.90 59.38
CA ILE A 19 -13.54 -11.12 60.00
C ILE A 19 -13.24 -11.59 61.44
N ARG A 20 -14.17 -12.27 62.12
CA ARG A 20 -14.02 -12.58 63.55
C ARG A 20 -13.18 -13.82 63.86
N ASP A 21 -13.03 -14.75 62.91
CA ASP A 21 -12.17 -15.95 63.05
C ASP A 21 -10.72 -15.74 62.58
N LEU A 22 -10.35 -14.52 62.18
CA LEU A 22 -8.99 -14.17 61.73
C LEU A 22 -8.01 -13.84 62.88
N SER A 23 -8.37 -14.12 64.15
CA SER A 23 -7.59 -13.74 65.34
C SER A 23 -6.48 -14.73 65.76
N ARG A 24 -6.16 -15.74 64.95
CA ARG A 24 -5.05 -16.67 65.24
C ARG A 24 -4.15 -16.85 64.02
N GLY A 25 -3.00 -16.18 63.99
CA GLY A 25 -1.76 -16.47 63.23
C GLY A 25 -1.80 -16.81 61.73
N ALA A 26 -2.60 -17.80 61.32
CA ALA A 26 -2.79 -18.26 59.93
C ALA A 26 -3.47 -17.20 59.03
N SER A 27 -4.20 -16.27 59.64
CA SER A 27 -4.91 -15.15 59.01
C SER A 27 -4.00 -14.19 58.22
N MET A 28 -2.87 -13.78 58.82
CA MET A 28 -1.96 -12.79 58.24
C MET A 28 -1.28 -13.32 56.97
N ALA A 29 -0.83 -14.58 56.99
CA ALA A 29 -0.20 -15.21 55.85
C ALA A 29 -1.17 -15.35 54.66
N TYR A 30 -2.43 -15.68 54.94
CA TYR A 30 -3.47 -15.72 53.90
C TYR A 30 -3.73 -14.35 53.29
N PHE A 31 -3.93 -13.32 54.13
CA PHE A 31 -4.14 -11.95 53.67
C PHE A 31 -2.97 -11.45 52.80
N TRP A 32 -1.73 -11.69 53.23
CA TRP A 32 -0.54 -11.31 52.46
C TRP A 32 -0.48 -12.00 51.09
N ARG A 33 -0.82 -13.29 51.00
CA ARG A 33 -0.88 -14.01 49.70
C ARG A 33 -1.93 -13.43 48.76
N VAL A 34 -3.11 -13.07 49.28
CA VAL A 34 -4.17 -12.46 48.47
C VAL A 34 -3.75 -11.06 48.00
N ALA A 35 -3.20 -10.25 48.89
CA ALA A 35 -2.69 -8.91 48.55
C ALA A 35 -1.57 -8.98 47.49
N MET A 36 -0.62 -9.90 47.64
CA MET A 36 0.45 -10.11 46.67
C MET A 36 -0.06 -10.58 45.31
N LYS A 37 -1.05 -11.48 45.27
CA LYS A 37 -1.69 -11.90 44.01
C LYS A 37 -2.41 -10.74 43.33
N TRP A 38 -3.13 -9.93 44.10
CA TRP A 38 -3.82 -8.74 43.59
C TRP A 38 -2.83 -7.72 43.03
N LEU A 39 -1.74 -7.44 43.75
CA LEU A 39 -0.66 -6.56 43.29
C LEU A 39 -0.01 -7.09 41.99
N GLN A 40 0.33 -8.38 41.95
CA GLN A 40 0.89 -9.01 40.75
C GLN A 40 -0.06 -8.90 39.54
N TRP A 41 -1.36 -9.07 39.76
CA TRP A 41 -2.36 -8.93 38.71
C TRP A 41 -2.44 -7.49 38.19
N ASN A 42 -2.46 -6.49 39.09
CA ASN A 42 -2.45 -5.07 38.70
C ASN A 42 -1.18 -4.67 37.94
N ILE A 43 -0.01 -5.17 38.33
CA ILE A 43 1.24 -4.90 37.62
C ILE A 43 1.18 -5.48 36.20
N ARG A 44 0.73 -6.73 36.06
CA ARG A 44 0.56 -7.36 34.74
C ARG A 44 -0.44 -6.62 33.86
N PHE A 45 -1.55 -6.18 34.45
CA PHE A 45 -2.55 -5.38 33.76
C PHE A 45 -1.98 -4.03 33.30
N LEU A 46 -1.24 -3.33 34.18
CA LEU A 46 -0.59 -2.06 33.84
C LEU A 46 0.41 -2.25 32.69
N MET A 47 1.25 -3.29 32.74
CA MET A 47 2.19 -3.62 31.66
C MET A 47 1.48 -3.86 30.33
N LEU A 48 0.35 -4.61 30.34
CA LEU A 48 -0.45 -4.85 29.14
C LEU A 48 -1.01 -3.54 28.58
N VAL A 49 -1.57 -2.67 29.43
CA VAL A 49 -2.08 -1.36 29.04
C VAL A 49 -0.97 -0.50 28.44
N THR A 50 0.22 -0.47 29.05
CA THR A 50 1.37 0.26 28.52
C THR A 50 1.81 -0.26 27.16
N LEU A 51 1.85 -1.57 26.94
CA LEU A 51 2.18 -2.16 25.64
C LEU A 51 1.14 -1.81 24.57
N LEU A 52 -0.15 -1.89 24.90
CA LEU A 52 -1.23 -1.53 23.98
C LEU A 52 -1.18 -0.04 23.61
N LEU A 53 -1.00 0.84 24.58
CA LEU A 53 -0.85 2.27 24.33
C LEU A 53 0.41 2.56 23.50
N GLY A 54 1.55 1.93 23.82
CA GLY A 54 2.79 2.07 23.06
C GLY A 54 2.63 1.65 21.60
N GLY A 55 1.98 0.49 21.36
CA GLY A 55 1.66 0.02 20.01
C GLY A 55 0.73 0.98 19.26
N MET A 56 -0.32 1.46 19.92
CA MET A 56 -1.26 2.43 19.36
C MET A 56 -0.56 3.75 19.00
N PHE A 57 0.26 4.32 19.89
CA PHE A 57 1.01 5.55 19.62
C PHE A 57 2.05 5.37 18.52
N GLY A 58 2.74 4.23 18.49
CA GLY A 58 3.67 3.90 17.39
C GLY A 58 2.95 3.84 16.04
N TRP A 59 1.76 3.24 16.00
CA TRP A 59 0.93 3.19 14.80
C TRP A 59 0.43 4.57 14.38
N ILE A 60 -0.04 5.41 15.31
CA ILE A 60 -0.46 6.79 15.05
C ILE A 60 0.71 7.63 14.53
N ALA A 61 1.87 7.58 15.20
CA ALA A 61 3.06 8.33 14.80
C ALA A 61 3.52 7.94 13.39
N ARG A 62 3.54 6.63 13.08
CA ARG A 62 3.83 6.14 11.72
C ARG A 62 2.82 6.66 10.71
N SER A 63 1.53 6.64 11.04
CA SER A 63 0.46 7.12 10.15
C SER A 63 0.56 8.62 9.90
N LEU A 64 0.86 9.42 10.92
CA LEU A 64 1.09 10.87 10.79
C LEU A 64 2.36 11.18 9.99
N HIS A 65 3.44 10.42 10.20
CA HIS A 65 4.66 10.58 9.43
C HIS A 65 4.41 10.31 7.94
N CYS A 66 3.72 9.21 7.61
CA CYS A 66 3.32 8.94 6.23
C CYS A 66 2.35 10.01 5.69
N ALA A 67 1.46 10.57 6.49
CA ALA A 67 0.60 11.67 6.02
C ALA A 67 1.42 12.92 5.68
N ALA A 68 2.37 13.30 6.54
CA ALA A 68 3.26 14.44 6.30
C ALA A 68 4.17 14.25 5.08
N GLU A 69 4.74 13.05 4.89
CA GLU A 69 5.51 12.71 3.70
C GLU A 69 4.65 12.81 2.43
N ARG A 70 3.39 12.36 2.49
CA ARG A 70 2.46 12.46 1.36
C ARG A 70 2.20 13.91 0.98
N ASP A 71 1.93 14.77 1.95
CA ASP A 71 1.64 16.18 1.69
C ASP A 71 2.88 16.91 1.13
N LEU A 72 4.08 16.54 1.61
CA LEU A 72 5.34 17.07 1.07
C LEU A 72 5.59 16.60 -0.36
N MET A 73 5.35 15.32 -0.66
CA MET A 73 5.49 14.81 -2.01
C MET A 73 4.40 15.35 -2.96
N ALA A 74 3.18 15.54 -2.48
CA ALA A 74 2.12 16.16 -3.27
C ALA A 74 2.51 17.57 -3.69
N LYS A 75 3.13 18.35 -2.78
CA LYS A 75 3.71 19.66 -3.11
C LYS A 75 4.85 19.58 -4.11
N LEU A 76 5.77 18.61 -3.97
CA LEU A 76 6.85 18.42 -4.95
C LEU A 76 6.30 18.07 -6.33
N LEU A 77 5.31 17.18 -6.41
CA LEU A 77 4.63 16.86 -7.66
C LEU A 77 3.93 18.09 -8.24
N GLU A 78 3.28 18.91 -7.41
CA GLU A 78 2.64 20.16 -7.84
C GLU A 78 3.68 21.17 -8.36
N GLU A 79 4.83 21.31 -7.70
CA GLU A 79 5.97 22.14 -8.14
C GLU A 79 6.56 21.67 -9.47
N GLU A 80 6.61 20.36 -9.71
CA GLU A 80 7.01 19.75 -10.98
C GLU A 80 5.89 19.75 -12.04
N GLY A 81 4.71 20.30 -11.70
CA GLY A 81 3.55 20.36 -12.57
C GLY A 81 2.90 18.99 -12.83
N ALA A 82 3.22 17.97 -12.03
CA ALA A 82 2.64 16.64 -12.10
C ALA A 82 1.34 16.57 -11.29
N VAL A 83 0.21 16.46 -12.00
CA VAL A 83 -1.10 16.19 -11.38
C VAL A 83 -1.26 14.67 -11.24
N GLY A 84 -1.10 14.15 -10.02
CA GLY A 84 -1.13 12.72 -9.74
C GLY A 84 -1.55 12.36 -8.32
N VAL A 85 -1.87 11.09 -8.10
CA VAL A 85 -2.15 10.53 -6.78
C VAL A 85 -0.93 9.78 -6.29
N ILE A 86 -0.55 10.11 -5.06
CA ILE A 86 0.48 9.38 -4.33
C ILE A 86 -0.19 8.28 -3.53
N LEU A 87 0.17 7.03 -3.82
CA LEU A 87 -0.33 5.86 -3.11
C LEU A 87 0.79 5.19 -2.32
N TYR A 88 0.52 4.83 -1.07
CA TYR A 88 1.39 3.92 -0.34
C TYR A 88 1.18 2.48 -0.81
N GLU A 89 2.20 1.63 -0.61
CA GLU A 89 2.14 0.21 -0.97
C GLU A 89 0.88 -0.48 -0.43
N GLY A 90 0.51 -0.22 0.83
CA GLY A 90 -0.72 -0.75 1.44
C GLY A 90 -2.01 -0.25 0.80
N GLN A 91 -2.01 0.96 0.23
CA GLN A 91 -3.18 1.55 -0.41
C GLN A 91 -3.40 1.02 -1.83
N THR A 92 -2.32 0.64 -2.54
CA THR A 92 -2.45 0.07 -3.89
C THR A 92 -3.25 -1.22 -3.94
N LYS A 93 -3.35 -1.97 -2.82
CA LYS A 93 -4.16 -3.19 -2.72
C LYS A 93 -5.68 -2.95 -2.81
N HIS A 94 -6.12 -1.73 -2.53
CA HIS A 94 -7.53 -1.36 -2.51
C HIS A 94 -7.96 -0.52 -3.72
N LEU A 95 -7.03 -0.28 -4.65
CA LEU A 95 -7.32 0.41 -5.90
C LEU A 95 -7.98 -0.60 -6.86
N HIS A 96 -9.29 -0.49 -7.06
CA HIS A 96 -9.99 -1.23 -8.09
C HIS A 96 -10.06 -0.39 -9.37
N ILE A 97 -9.66 -1.01 -10.48
CA ILE A 97 -9.89 -0.50 -11.82
C ILE A 97 -11.10 -1.27 -12.34
N ASP A 98 -12.17 -0.56 -12.67
CA ASP A 98 -13.34 -1.20 -13.25
C ASP A 98 -13.11 -1.58 -14.73
N LYS A 99 -14.11 -2.20 -15.37
CA LYS A 99 -14.01 -2.63 -16.78
C LYS A 99 -13.91 -1.46 -17.76
N ASN A 100 -14.26 -0.25 -17.33
CA ASN A 100 -14.23 0.96 -18.14
C ASN A 100 -12.91 1.73 -17.97
N GLY A 101 -12.07 1.31 -17.03
CA GLY A 101 -10.82 2.00 -16.70
C GLY A 101 -10.99 3.09 -15.62
N ASP A 102 -12.16 3.17 -14.98
CA ASP A 102 -12.42 4.12 -13.90
C ASP A 102 -11.90 3.58 -12.56
N TYR A 103 -11.36 4.49 -11.75
CA TYR A 103 -10.82 4.17 -10.43
C TYR A 103 -11.91 4.35 -9.39
N SER A 104 -12.20 3.27 -8.69
CA SER A 104 -12.89 3.35 -7.42
C SER A 104 -11.96 2.81 -6.33
N TRP A 105 -11.77 3.61 -5.30
CA TRP A 105 -11.48 3.03 -4.00
C TRP A 105 -12.69 2.20 -3.59
N VAL A 106 -12.53 1.22 -2.71
CA VAL A 106 -13.62 0.34 -2.18
C VAL A 106 -14.81 1.13 -1.56
N LYS A 107 -14.79 2.46 -1.57
CA LYS A 107 -15.97 3.32 -1.41
C LYS A 107 -16.11 4.30 -2.59
N GLU A 108 -16.99 3.92 -3.53
CA GLU A 108 -18.01 4.67 -4.31
C GLU A 108 -17.93 6.20 -4.57
N GLU A 109 -16.82 6.88 -4.31
CA GLU A 109 -16.63 8.24 -4.83
C GLU A 109 -15.81 8.15 -6.10
N ALA A 110 -16.53 8.18 -7.22
CA ALA A 110 -15.99 8.32 -8.56
C ALA A 110 -15.02 9.51 -8.59
N SER A 111 -13.72 9.21 -8.57
CA SER A 111 -12.71 10.26 -8.65
C SER A 111 -12.35 10.46 -10.11
N PRO A 112 -12.60 11.65 -10.67
CA PRO A 112 -12.35 11.89 -12.07
C PRO A 112 -10.85 12.22 -12.26
N PHE A 113 -10.21 11.56 -13.24
CA PHE A 113 -8.97 12.02 -13.89
C PHE A 113 -7.64 11.97 -13.14
N TYR A 114 -7.28 10.84 -12.50
CA TYR A 114 -5.89 10.67 -12.08
C TYR A 114 -5.01 10.14 -13.22
N ARG A 115 -4.10 10.98 -13.71
CA ARG A 115 -3.15 10.64 -14.79
C ARG A 115 -1.94 9.83 -14.30
N PHE A 116 -1.64 9.88 -13.00
CA PHE A 116 -0.46 9.25 -12.41
C PHE A 116 -0.76 8.64 -11.05
N VAL A 117 -0.28 7.42 -10.83
CA VAL A 117 -0.24 6.75 -9.54
C VAL A 117 1.21 6.38 -9.25
N VAL A 118 1.77 6.95 -8.19
CA VAL A 118 3.16 6.70 -7.81
C VAL A 118 3.20 5.95 -6.48
N ARG A 119 3.91 4.82 -6.43
CA ARG A 119 4.16 4.07 -5.18
C ARG A 119 5.51 4.45 -4.60
N TYR A 120 5.46 4.96 -3.37
CA TYR A 120 6.64 5.34 -2.60
C TYR A 120 7.00 4.27 -1.57
N PHE A 121 8.31 4.13 -1.32
CA PHE A 121 8.85 3.29 -0.26
C PHE A 121 9.34 4.17 0.90
N ALA A 122 8.86 3.89 2.11
CA ALA A 122 9.28 4.64 3.31
C ALA A 122 10.79 4.45 3.54
N GLY A 123 11.54 5.56 3.67
CA GLY A 123 12.98 5.54 3.94
C GLY A 123 13.87 6.22 2.88
N GLY A 124 13.30 6.72 1.79
CA GLY A 124 14.01 7.53 0.81
C GLY A 124 13.06 8.13 -0.22
N ARG A 125 13.34 9.35 -0.69
CA ARG A 125 12.64 9.99 -1.81
C ARG A 125 12.95 9.23 -3.10
N ARG A 126 12.39 8.04 -3.26
CA ARG A 126 12.60 7.19 -4.43
C ARG A 126 11.26 6.69 -4.91
N VAL A 127 10.95 7.03 -6.14
CA VAL A 127 9.79 6.53 -6.85
C VAL A 127 10.17 5.22 -7.50
N ILE A 128 9.75 4.10 -6.89
CA ILE A 128 10.11 2.77 -7.39
C ILE A 128 9.11 2.29 -8.44
N PHE A 129 7.84 2.66 -8.28
CA PHE A 129 6.77 2.26 -9.19
C PHE A 129 5.95 3.48 -9.60
N ALA A 130 5.72 3.61 -10.90
CA ALA A 130 4.83 4.60 -11.48
C ALA A 130 3.83 3.90 -12.40
N LYS A 131 2.56 4.31 -12.30
CA LYS A 131 1.50 3.89 -13.18
C LYS A 131 0.87 5.12 -13.80
N VAL A 132 0.86 5.16 -15.12
CA VAL A 132 0.47 6.32 -15.91
C VAL A 132 -0.73 5.96 -16.75
N PHE A 133 -1.72 6.84 -16.71
CA PHE A 133 -2.97 6.70 -17.44
C PHE A 133 -3.10 7.89 -18.37
N VAL A 134 -3.02 7.64 -19.67
CA VAL A 134 -3.05 8.71 -20.66
C VAL A 134 -4.07 8.39 -21.74
N ASN A 135 -5.09 9.24 -21.81
CA ASN A 135 -6.08 9.22 -22.89
C ASN A 135 -5.59 9.96 -24.14
N GLU A 136 -4.53 10.77 -24.00
CA GLU A 136 -3.93 11.63 -25.03
C GLU A 136 -2.43 11.30 -25.21
N SER A 137 -1.66 12.25 -25.76
CA SER A 137 -0.21 12.15 -25.96
C SER A 137 0.57 12.02 -24.65
N MET A 138 1.57 11.13 -24.61
CA MET A 138 2.46 10.91 -23.45
C MET A 138 3.57 11.97 -23.30
N ARG A 139 3.65 12.97 -24.18
CA ARG A 139 4.82 13.86 -24.26
C ARG A 139 5.09 14.64 -22.98
N ASP A 140 4.06 15.19 -22.36
CA ASP A 140 4.24 15.98 -21.13
C ASP A 140 4.37 15.06 -19.90
N GLU A 141 3.74 13.91 -19.97
CA GLU A 141 3.82 12.86 -18.99
C GLU A 141 5.25 12.30 -18.88
N TRP A 142 5.96 12.15 -20.00
CA TRP A 142 7.37 11.79 -20.00
C TRP A 142 8.24 12.81 -19.28
N LYS A 143 8.06 14.11 -19.54
CA LYS A 143 8.85 15.16 -18.86
C LYS A 143 8.76 15.04 -17.34
N ARG A 144 7.58 14.69 -16.83
CA ARG A 144 7.33 14.44 -15.40
C ARG A 144 7.99 13.17 -14.93
N LEU A 145 7.81 12.05 -15.64
CA LEU A 145 8.44 10.78 -15.27
C LEU A 145 9.97 10.87 -15.24
N LEU A 146 10.56 11.68 -16.10
CA LEU A 146 12.01 11.89 -16.16
C LEU A 146 12.60 12.58 -14.93
N GLY A 147 11.77 13.17 -14.06
CA GLY A 147 12.16 13.60 -12.71
C GLY A 147 12.50 12.43 -11.78
N PHE A 148 12.12 11.21 -12.14
CA PHE A 148 12.24 10.00 -11.33
C PHE A 148 13.08 8.91 -12.04
N PRO A 149 14.39 9.12 -12.22
CA PRO A 149 15.24 8.18 -12.94
C PRO A 149 15.36 6.80 -12.26
N GLU A 150 15.05 6.71 -10.96
CA GLU A 150 15.10 5.48 -10.16
C GLU A 150 13.86 4.58 -10.28
N ILE A 151 12.93 4.89 -11.18
CA ILE A 151 11.77 4.03 -11.46
C ILE A 151 12.24 2.64 -11.88
N LYS A 152 11.77 1.64 -11.12
CA LYS A 152 12.01 0.22 -11.39
C LYS A 152 10.82 -0.45 -12.06
N GLU A 153 9.62 0.06 -11.84
CA GLU A 153 8.39 -0.53 -12.36
C GLU A 153 7.55 0.58 -12.99
N LEU A 154 7.24 0.45 -14.27
CA LEU A 154 6.46 1.43 -15.00
C LEU A 154 5.29 0.74 -15.69
N ASP A 155 4.08 1.09 -15.29
CA ASP A 155 2.84 0.68 -15.96
C ASP A 155 2.34 1.85 -16.79
N ILE A 156 2.33 1.72 -18.11
CA ILE A 156 1.78 2.72 -19.03
C ILE A 156 0.49 2.16 -19.57
N ILE A 157 -0.63 2.78 -19.19
CA ILE A 157 -1.96 2.44 -19.66
C ILE A 157 -2.40 3.57 -20.59
N CYS A 158 -2.32 3.35 -21.89
CA CYS A 158 -2.52 4.40 -22.88
C CYS A 158 -3.46 3.94 -24.01
N CYS A 159 -4.32 4.85 -24.46
CA CYS A 159 -5.25 4.57 -25.55
C CYS A 159 -4.62 4.73 -26.94
N GLU A 160 -3.53 5.49 -27.09
CA GLU A 160 -2.77 5.66 -28.34
C GLU A 160 -1.32 6.08 -28.04
N ALA A 161 -0.41 5.11 -27.86
CA ALA A 161 1.01 5.43 -27.73
C ALA A 161 1.64 5.67 -29.10
N MET A 162 2.33 6.81 -29.30
CA MET A 162 3.09 7.04 -30.52
C MET A 162 4.42 6.27 -30.48
N PRO A 163 4.86 5.63 -31.59
CA PRO A 163 6.12 4.88 -31.63
C PRO A 163 7.36 5.65 -31.19
N GLY A 164 7.36 6.99 -31.30
CA GLY A 164 8.45 7.85 -30.85
C GLY A 164 8.53 8.01 -29.33
N ASP A 165 7.43 7.81 -28.61
CA ASP A 165 7.33 8.06 -27.17
C ASP A 165 8.10 7.01 -26.35
N LEU A 166 8.23 5.78 -26.87
CA LEU A 166 9.01 4.72 -26.22
C LEU A 166 10.50 5.07 -26.10
N PHE A 167 11.00 6.04 -26.86
CA PHE A 167 12.40 6.46 -26.81
C PHE A 167 12.80 7.01 -25.44
N GLU A 168 11.86 7.62 -24.70
CA GLU A 168 12.13 8.14 -23.37
C GLU A 168 12.38 7.03 -22.34
N LEU A 169 11.94 5.79 -22.61
CA LEU A 169 12.18 4.64 -21.72
C LEU A 169 13.66 4.37 -21.48
N ARG A 170 14.54 4.73 -22.42
CA ARG A 170 16.01 4.57 -22.29
C ARG A 170 16.60 5.35 -21.10
N ARG A 171 15.86 6.32 -20.57
CA ARG A 171 16.31 7.18 -19.46
C ARG A 171 16.11 6.52 -18.09
N PHE A 172 15.29 5.46 -18.00
CA PHE A 172 15.07 4.68 -16.78
C PHE A 172 16.04 3.48 -16.76
N GLN A 173 17.28 3.73 -16.34
CA GLN A 173 18.34 2.71 -16.36
C GLN A 173 18.08 1.55 -15.40
N ASP A 174 17.32 1.81 -14.33
CA ASP A 174 16.97 0.82 -13.30
C ASP A 174 15.62 0.14 -13.56
N LEU A 175 15.02 0.31 -14.75
CA LEU A 175 13.71 -0.23 -15.06
C LEU A 175 13.72 -1.77 -15.16
N GLU A 176 13.12 -2.42 -14.17
CA GLU A 176 13.04 -3.88 -14.06
C GLU A 176 11.71 -4.44 -14.60
N LYS A 177 10.62 -3.66 -14.54
CA LYS A 177 9.30 -4.07 -15.04
C LYS A 177 8.67 -2.96 -15.87
N LEU A 178 8.18 -3.32 -17.04
CA LEU A 178 7.43 -2.43 -17.92
C LEU A 178 6.14 -3.13 -18.32
N SER A 179 5.00 -2.50 -18.07
CA SER A 179 3.70 -2.94 -18.57
C SER A 179 3.19 -1.90 -19.56
N LEU A 180 2.97 -2.31 -20.81
CA LEU A 180 2.37 -1.49 -21.85
C LEU A 180 0.95 -2.01 -22.08
N VAL A 181 -0.04 -1.30 -21.55
CA VAL A 181 -1.45 -1.70 -21.60
C VAL A 181 -2.24 -0.71 -22.43
N GLY A 182 -3.11 -1.22 -23.28
CA GLY A 182 -4.07 -0.42 -24.01
C GLY A 182 -4.20 -0.83 -25.47
N ARG A 183 -5.31 -0.42 -26.07
CA ARG A 183 -5.55 -0.69 -27.49
C ARG A 183 -4.75 0.33 -28.32
N GLY A 184 -4.29 -0.05 -29.50
CA GLY A 184 -3.60 0.89 -30.41
C GLY A 184 -2.11 1.12 -30.14
N ILE A 185 -1.54 0.56 -29.07
CA ILE A 185 -0.09 0.55 -28.88
C ILE A 185 0.53 -0.42 -29.90
N SER A 186 1.13 0.15 -30.96
CA SER A 186 1.87 -0.61 -31.96
C SER A 186 3.36 -0.46 -31.73
N ILE A 187 3.99 -1.56 -31.32
CA ILE A 187 5.45 -1.60 -31.13
C ILE A 187 6.09 -1.80 -32.51
N LYS A 188 6.64 -0.71 -33.06
CA LYS A 188 7.43 -0.76 -34.29
C LYS A 188 8.86 -1.22 -34.01
N ARG A 189 9.62 -1.48 -35.07
CA ARG A 189 11.02 -1.94 -35.00
C ARG A 189 11.90 -1.02 -34.15
N GLU A 190 11.70 0.30 -34.24
CA GLU A 190 12.42 1.26 -33.41
C GLU A 190 12.14 1.06 -31.92
N GLY A 191 10.88 0.76 -31.57
CA GLY A 191 10.48 0.42 -30.20
C GLY A 191 11.14 -0.87 -29.72
N ILE A 192 11.24 -1.89 -30.56
CA ILE A 192 11.94 -3.15 -30.27
C ILE A 192 13.43 -2.90 -30.00
N ASP A 193 14.07 -2.06 -30.81
CA ASP A 193 15.47 -1.66 -30.62
C ASP A 193 15.69 -0.92 -29.30
N ILE A 194 14.76 -0.04 -28.90
CA ILE A 194 14.84 0.71 -27.65
C ILE A 194 14.64 -0.24 -26.46
N LEU A 195 13.61 -1.07 -26.49
CA LEU A 195 13.32 -2.05 -25.42
C LEU A 195 14.51 -3.02 -25.24
N GLY A 196 15.11 -3.47 -26.34
CA GLY A 196 16.31 -4.32 -26.31
C GLY A 196 17.55 -3.69 -25.65
N LYS A 197 17.59 -2.36 -25.51
CA LYS A 197 18.68 -1.66 -24.81
C LYS A 197 18.47 -1.58 -23.29
N ILE A 198 17.25 -1.85 -22.80
CA ILE A 198 16.92 -1.84 -21.37
C ILE A 198 17.30 -3.18 -20.77
N THR A 199 18.61 -3.42 -20.62
CA THR A 199 19.17 -4.71 -20.18
C THR A 199 18.79 -5.11 -18.75
N THR A 200 18.29 -4.17 -17.95
CA THR A 200 17.78 -4.39 -16.59
C THR A 200 16.36 -4.94 -16.56
N LEU A 201 15.65 -4.97 -17.69
CA LEU A 201 14.26 -5.36 -17.77
C LEU A 201 14.09 -6.87 -17.52
N LYS A 202 13.39 -7.22 -16.45
CA LYS A 202 13.10 -8.59 -16.02
C LYS A 202 11.71 -9.05 -16.45
N ARG A 203 10.76 -8.13 -16.59
CA ARG A 203 9.39 -8.42 -17.03
C ARG A 203 8.90 -7.36 -17.99
N LEU A 204 8.36 -7.80 -19.12
CA LEU A 204 7.73 -6.95 -20.11
C LEU A 204 6.33 -7.47 -20.37
N GLU A 205 5.32 -6.67 -20.07
CA GLU A 205 3.93 -6.97 -20.45
C GLU A 205 3.60 -6.19 -21.71
N LEU A 206 3.23 -6.93 -22.75
CA LEU A 206 2.93 -6.37 -24.06
C LEU A 206 1.44 -6.08 -24.20
N PRO A 207 1.05 -5.09 -25.02
CA PRO A 207 -0.34 -4.79 -25.28
C PRO A 207 -1.09 -5.99 -25.86
N ASP A 208 -2.39 -6.03 -25.65
CA ASP A 208 -3.25 -7.05 -26.26
C ASP A 208 -3.18 -6.97 -27.80
N GLY A 209 -3.17 -8.13 -28.46
CA GLY A 209 -3.03 -8.23 -29.92
C GLY A 209 -1.62 -8.01 -30.48
N THR A 210 -0.58 -8.01 -29.65
CA THR A 210 0.81 -7.95 -30.16
C THR A 210 1.14 -9.19 -31.02
N ASN A 211 1.67 -8.97 -32.22
CA ASN A 211 2.06 -10.03 -33.16
C ASN A 211 3.16 -10.94 -32.57
N SER A 212 3.06 -12.25 -32.77
CA SER A 212 4.06 -13.23 -32.32
C SER A 212 5.46 -12.93 -32.88
N GLU A 213 5.57 -12.39 -34.10
CA GLU A 213 6.88 -12.01 -34.66
C GLU A 213 7.59 -10.94 -33.82
N VAL A 214 6.84 -9.99 -33.26
CA VAL A 214 7.37 -8.94 -32.37
C VAL A 214 7.79 -9.55 -31.04
N VAL A 215 7.01 -10.51 -30.52
CA VAL A 215 7.34 -11.24 -29.30
C VAL A 215 8.65 -12.01 -29.47
N ASP A 216 8.81 -12.72 -30.59
CA ASP A 216 10.01 -13.50 -30.89
C ASP A 216 11.25 -12.59 -31.05
N GLU A 217 11.11 -11.44 -31.74
CA GLU A 217 12.21 -10.48 -31.88
C GLU A 217 12.60 -9.86 -30.54
N LEU A 218 11.63 -9.49 -29.71
CA LEU A 218 11.89 -9.00 -28.35
C LEU A 218 12.53 -10.08 -27.48
N GLN A 219 12.09 -11.33 -27.58
CA GLN A 219 12.64 -12.45 -26.82
C GLN A 219 14.10 -12.73 -27.20
N ALA A 220 14.45 -12.58 -28.48
CA ALA A 220 15.82 -12.70 -28.96
C ALA A 220 16.73 -11.58 -28.41
N LYS A 221 16.21 -10.34 -28.29
CA LYS A 221 16.97 -9.21 -27.75
C LYS A 221 17.05 -9.17 -26.23
N LEU A 222 16.04 -9.71 -25.55
CA LEU A 222 15.92 -9.72 -24.11
C LEU A 222 15.79 -11.16 -23.59
N PRO A 223 16.83 -12.01 -23.75
CA PRO A 223 16.73 -13.43 -23.43
C PRO A 223 16.48 -13.73 -21.95
N SER A 224 16.84 -12.80 -21.06
CA SER A 224 16.57 -12.89 -19.61
C SER A 224 15.23 -12.30 -19.18
N CYS A 225 14.53 -11.57 -20.06
CA CYS A 225 13.28 -10.90 -19.75
C CYS A 225 12.10 -11.86 -19.94
N LYS A 226 11.22 -11.92 -18.94
CA LYS A 226 9.95 -12.62 -19.06
C LYS A 226 8.97 -11.73 -19.82
N ILE A 227 8.76 -12.05 -21.09
CA ILE A 227 7.74 -11.41 -21.91
C ILE A 227 6.41 -12.12 -21.69
N VAL A 228 5.39 -11.36 -21.32
CA VAL A 228 4.02 -11.86 -21.15
C VAL A 228 3.08 -11.06 -22.04
N GLY A 229 2.16 -11.74 -22.70
CA GLY A 229 1.01 -11.06 -23.30
C GLY A 229 0.16 -10.45 -22.18
N TRP A 230 -0.52 -9.33 -22.47
CA TRP A 230 -1.45 -8.74 -21.53
C TRP A 230 -2.45 -9.78 -21.06
N GLN A 231 -2.49 -10.00 -19.75
CA GLN A 231 -3.57 -10.72 -19.11
C GLN A 231 -4.35 -9.71 -18.30
N PRO A 232 -5.69 -9.66 -18.41
CA PRO A 232 -6.48 -8.89 -17.48
C PRO A 232 -6.10 -9.35 -16.07
N ILE A 233 -5.62 -8.41 -15.25
CA ILE A 233 -5.27 -8.70 -13.86
C ILE A 233 -6.51 -9.37 -13.26
N PRO A 234 -6.41 -10.62 -12.78
CA PRO A 234 -7.57 -11.27 -12.17
C PRO A 234 -8.05 -10.36 -11.04
N HIS A 235 -9.27 -9.84 -11.15
CA HIS A 235 -9.87 -8.83 -10.26
C HIS A 235 -10.06 -9.30 -8.80
N SER A 236 -9.45 -10.41 -8.43
CA SER A 236 -9.42 -10.99 -7.10
C SER A 236 -8.06 -11.67 -6.92
N LEU A 237 -7.20 -11.06 -6.11
CA LEU A 237 -6.22 -11.84 -5.37
C LEU A 237 -7.02 -12.83 -4.52
N PRO A 238 -6.62 -14.12 -4.41
CA PRO A 238 -7.19 -14.98 -3.41
C PRO A 238 -7.02 -14.28 -2.05
N THR A 239 -8.14 -13.98 -1.40
CA THR A 239 -8.16 -13.61 0.01
C THR A 239 -7.69 -14.84 0.78
N GLU A 240 -6.40 -14.90 1.08
CA GLU A 240 -5.86 -15.75 2.15
C GLU A 240 -6.22 -15.18 3.52
#